data_AF-A0A1W9LGI9-F1
#
_entry.id   AF-A0A1W9LGI9-F1
#
_cell.length_a   1.000
_cell.length_b   1.000
_cell.length_c   1.000
_cell.angle_alpha   90.00
_cell.angle_beta   90.00
_cell.angle_gamma   90.00
#
_symmetry.space_group_name_H-M   'P 1'
#
loop_
_entity.id
_entity.type
_entity.pdbx_description
1 polymer ?
#
loop_
_entity_poly.entity_id
_entity_poly.type
_entity_poly.pdbx_seq_one_letter_code
_entity_poly.pdbx_strand_id
1 'polypeptide(L)'
;MPTVWDDTKVLHGAIGEYAVIARRRGAEWFIGAMNDDTARSFDVPLAFLGPGPARTAHIYSDDPAAATRTRVRIDRRPVTSATTLRIDLPARGGQAIRIAPDAK
;
A
#
# COMPACT_ATOMS: atom_id res chain seq x y z
N MET A 1 -3.30 2.33 14.72
CA MET A 1 -2.27 1.44 14.15
C MET A 1 -1.97 0.35 15.18
N PRO A 2 -2.10 -0.93 14.85
CA PRO A 2 -1.95 -2.00 15.83
C PRO A 2 -0.47 -2.43 16.00
N THR A 3 -0.10 -2.93 17.18
CA THR A 3 1.29 -3.02 17.71
C THR A 3 2.02 -4.36 17.49
N VAL A 4 1.38 -5.40 16.96
CA VAL A 4 1.97 -6.76 16.76
C VAL A 4 1.82 -7.29 15.34
N TRP A 5 2.86 -7.40 14.52
CA TRP A 5 2.74 -7.85 13.12
C TRP A 5 3.09 -9.33 12.98
N ASP A 6 2.33 -10.10 12.21
CA ASP A 6 2.57 -11.53 12.00
C ASP A 6 3.65 -11.78 10.93
N ASP A 7 3.71 -10.90 9.92
CA ASP A 7 4.67 -11.00 8.82
C ASP A 7 5.06 -9.59 8.37
N THR A 8 6.33 -9.38 8.03
CA THR A 8 6.84 -8.12 7.47
C THR A 8 7.71 -8.44 6.27
N LYS A 9 7.29 -7.98 5.09
CA LYS A 9 8.01 -8.10 3.84
C LYS A 9 8.45 -6.73 3.35
N VAL A 10 9.76 -6.55 3.19
CA VAL A 10 10.31 -5.40 2.48
C VAL A 10 10.18 -5.71 0.99
N LEU A 11 9.34 -4.97 0.28
CA LEU A 11 9.10 -5.17 -1.15
C LEU A 11 10.18 -4.45 -1.95
N HIS A 12 10.41 -3.19 -1.63
CA HIS A 12 11.44 -2.36 -2.23
C HIS A 12 11.99 -1.42 -1.16
N GLY A 13 13.29 -1.15 -1.18
CA GLY A 13 13.88 -0.19 -0.27
C GLY A 13 15.30 0.16 -0.66
N ALA A 14 15.61 1.45 -0.65
CA ALA A 14 16.95 1.99 -0.81
C ALA A 14 17.20 2.94 0.37
N ILE A 15 18.29 2.69 1.10
CA ILE A 15 18.63 3.46 2.29
C ILE A 15 18.82 4.93 1.89
N GLY A 16 18.00 5.81 2.47
CA GLY A 16 18.05 7.26 2.21
C GLY A 16 17.17 7.75 1.07
N GLU A 17 16.55 6.86 0.28
CA GLU A 17 15.73 7.26 -0.87
C GLU A 17 14.26 6.87 -0.70
N TYR A 18 13.95 5.58 -0.51
CA TYR A 18 12.57 5.12 -0.41
C TYR A 18 12.46 3.80 0.34
N ALA A 19 11.29 3.55 0.93
CA ALA A 19 10.98 2.28 1.58
C ALA A 19 9.52 1.89 1.32
N VAL A 20 9.32 0.70 0.78
CA VAL A 20 8.04 0.05 0.53
C VAL A 20 7.98 -1.23 1.35
N ILE A 21 7.15 -1.22 2.39
CA ILE A 21 7.06 -2.30 3.36
C ILE A 21 5.62 -2.80 3.38
N ALA A 22 5.42 -4.10 3.19
CA ALA A 22 4.16 -4.80 3.41
C ALA A 22 4.20 -5.51 4.76
N ARG A 23 3.18 -5.29 5.59
CA ARG A 23 3.01 -5.94 6.89
C ARG A 23 1.68 -6.68 6.93
N ARG A 24 1.70 -7.89 7.45
CA ARG A 24 0.50 -8.71 7.63
C ARG A 24 0.05 -8.69 9.09
N ARG A 25 -1.27 -8.67 9.27
CA ARG A 25 -1.93 -8.99 10.52
C ARG A 25 -3.13 -9.89 10.24
N GLY A 26 -3.05 -11.16 10.64
CA GLY A 26 -4.11 -12.14 10.39
C GLY A 26 -4.43 -12.30 8.90
N ALA A 27 -5.62 -11.82 8.50
CA ALA A 27 -6.09 -11.84 7.12
C ALA A 27 -5.85 -10.53 6.35
N GLU A 28 -5.39 -9.48 7.05
CA GLU A 28 -5.19 -8.15 6.48
C GLU A 28 -3.72 -7.87 6.18
N TRP A 29 -3.49 -7.13 5.12
CA TRP A 29 -2.18 -6.64 4.71
C TRP A 29 -2.16 -5.12 4.66
N PHE A 30 -1.06 -4.53 5.07
CA PHE A 30 -0.83 -3.09 5.11
C PHE A 30 0.48 -2.81 4.39
N ILE A 31 0.42 -2.07 3.30
CA ILE A 31 1.58 -1.64 2.55
C ILE A 31 1.79 -0.15 2.85
N GLY A 32 2.96 0.20 3.34
CA GLY A 32 3.38 1.59 3.51
C GLY A 32 4.55 1.87 2.57
N ALA A 33 4.42 2.93 1.80
CA ALA A 33 5.45 3.42 0.91
C ALA A 33 5.79 4.87 1.28
N MET A 34 7.07 5.14 1.48
CA MET A 34 7.62 6.45 1.81
C MET A 34 8.75 6.77 0.83
N ASN A 35 8.84 8.02 0.41
CA ASN A 35 9.74 8.46 -0.65
C ASN A 35 10.44 9.78 -0.28
N ASP A 36 11.59 10.00 -0.92
CA ASP A 36 12.38 11.23 -0.86
C ASP A 36 11.85 12.30 -1.83
N ASP A 37 12.67 13.31 -2.11
CA ASP A 37 12.37 14.41 -3.04
C ASP A 37 12.22 13.98 -4.53
N THR A 38 12.38 12.69 -4.88
CA THR A 38 12.33 12.20 -6.25
C THR A 38 11.04 11.43 -6.51
N ALA A 39 10.20 11.83 -7.45
CA ALA A 39 8.99 11.07 -7.79
C ALA A 39 9.34 9.68 -8.36
N ARG A 40 8.68 8.61 -7.86
CA ARG A 40 8.97 7.22 -8.24
C ARG A 40 7.68 6.41 -8.34
N SER A 41 7.70 5.41 -9.23
CA SER A 41 6.63 4.45 -9.40
C SER A 41 7.16 3.03 -9.19
N PHE A 42 6.46 2.24 -8.39
CA PHE A 42 6.81 0.85 -8.11
C PHE A 42 5.65 -0.07 -8.44
N ASP A 43 5.93 -1.14 -9.18
CA ASP A 43 4.96 -2.19 -9.45
C ASP A 43 5.10 -3.29 -8.39
N VAL A 44 4.13 -3.36 -7.47
CA VAL A 44 4.12 -4.31 -6.34
C VAL A 44 3.20 -5.49 -6.66
N PRO A 45 3.74 -6.69 -6.93
CA PRO A 45 2.93 -7.88 -7.13
C PRO A 45 2.32 -8.35 -5.81
N LEU A 46 1.00 -8.57 -5.79
CA LEU A 46 0.27 -9.05 -4.60
C LEU A 46 0.30 -10.57 -4.42
N ALA A 47 1.27 -11.25 -5.05
CA ALA A 47 1.42 -12.70 -4.97
C ALA A 47 1.55 -13.20 -3.51
N PHE A 48 2.07 -12.36 -2.61
CA PHE A 48 2.18 -12.66 -1.18
C PHE A 48 0.84 -12.80 -0.43
N LEU A 49 -0.27 -12.35 -1.02
CA LEU A 49 -1.61 -12.56 -0.45
C LEU A 49 -2.03 -14.05 -0.47
N GLY A 50 -1.37 -14.86 -1.29
CA GLY A 50 -1.72 -16.26 -1.52
C GLY A 50 -3.03 -16.44 -2.29
N PRO A 51 -3.29 -17.65 -2.82
CA PRO A 51 -4.55 -17.96 -3.49
C PRO A 51 -5.72 -17.78 -2.52
N GLY A 52 -6.84 -17.26 -3.01
CA GLY A 52 -8.01 -17.00 -2.18
C GLY A 52 -9.03 -16.08 -2.84
N PRO A 53 -10.11 -15.76 -2.12
CA PRO A 53 -11.14 -14.83 -2.60
C PRO A 53 -10.57 -13.43 -2.84
N ALA A 54 -11.30 -12.66 -3.65
CA ALA A 54 -10.98 -11.25 -3.87
C ALA A 54 -10.95 -10.50 -2.53
N ARG A 55 -10.00 -9.58 -2.41
CA ARG A 55 -9.83 -8.69 -1.27
C ARG A 55 -10.00 -7.26 -1.75
N THR A 56 -10.39 -6.35 -0.87
CA THR A 56 -10.49 -4.94 -1.20
C THR A 56 -9.21 -4.21 -0.77
N ALA A 57 -8.53 -3.61 -1.75
CA ALA A 57 -7.41 -2.72 -1.53
C ALA A 57 -7.91 -1.29 -1.38
N HIS A 58 -7.74 -0.71 -0.20
CA HIS A 58 -7.93 0.68 0.13
C HIS A 58 -6.60 1.41 -0.04
N ILE A 59 -6.49 2.24 -1.08
CA ILE A 59 -5.29 2.98 -1.44
C ILE A 59 -5.47 4.42 -0.96
N TYR A 60 -4.60 4.83 -0.05
CA TYR A 60 -4.51 6.17 0.50
C TYR A 60 -3.31 6.84 -0.17
N SER A 61 -3.58 7.78 -1.07
CA SER A 61 -2.55 8.54 -1.78
C SER A 61 -2.64 10.02 -1.40
N ASP A 62 -1.48 10.66 -1.25
CA ASP A 62 -1.41 12.11 -1.13
C ASP A 62 -1.80 12.73 -2.47
N ASP A 63 -2.90 13.48 -2.48
CA ASP A 63 -3.39 14.21 -3.63
C ASP A 63 -3.57 15.68 -3.23
N PRO A 64 -2.65 16.57 -3.64
CA PRO A 64 -2.73 18.00 -3.34
C PRO A 64 -4.04 18.66 -3.79
N ALA A 65 -4.74 18.08 -4.77
CA ALA A 65 -6.02 18.55 -5.28
C ALA A 65 -7.24 17.92 -4.57
N ALA A 66 -7.04 16.95 -3.66
CA ALA A 66 -8.14 16.37 -2.91
C ALA A 66 -8.74 17.40 -1.95
N ALA A 67 -10.05 17.63 -2.06
CA ALA A 67 -10.85 18.54 -1.22
C ALA A 67 -11.10 17.99 0.20
N THR A 68 -10.18 17.18 0.73
CA THR A 68 -10.22 16.69 2.12
C THR A 68 -9.28 17.55 2.97
N ARG A 69 -9.60 17.70 4.27
CA ARG A 69 -8.80 18.49 5.22
C ARG A 69 -7.32 18.06 5.26
N THR A 70 -7.04 16.81 4.94
CA THR A 70 -5.70 16.22 4.86
C THR A 70 -5.15 16.04 3.44
N ARG A 71 -5.90 16.41 2.38
CA ARG A 71 -5.50 16.24 0.97
C ARG A 71 -5.11 14.79 0.62
N VAL A 72 -5.88 13.84 1.13
CA VAL A 72 -5.71 12.40 0.86
C VAL A 72 -6.86 11.91 0.00
N ARG A 73 -6.54 11.24 -1.10
CA ARG A 73 -7.46 10.47 -1.93
C ARG A 73 -7.51 9.03 -1.44
N ILE A 74 -8.73 8.50 -1.28
CA ILE A 74 -8.96 7.11 -0.88
C ILE A 74 -9.63 6.38 -2.04
N ASP A 75 -8.88 5.53 -2.73
CA ASP A 75 -9.41 4.65 -3.75
C ASP A 75 -9.63 3.24 -3.20
N ARG A 76 -10.66 2.56 -3.68
CA ARG A 76 -10.98 1.18 -3.30
C ARG A 76 -11.09 0.35 -4.55
N ARG A 77 -10.30 -0.72 -4.65
CA ARG A 77 -10.40 -1.66 -5.75
C ARG A 77 -10.31 -3.11 -5.29
N PRO A 78 -11.09 -4.02 -5.91
CA PRO A 78 -10.92 -5.44 -5.68
C PRO A 78 -9.57 -5.89 -6.26
N VAL A 79 -8.85 -6.70 -5.50
CA VAL A 79 -7.53 -7.24 -5.84
C VAL A 79 -7.45 -8.72 -5.51
N THR A 80 -6.63 -9.44 -6.27
CA THR A 80 -6.30 -10.84 -6.03
C THR A 80 -4.79 -11.01 -5.92
N SER A 81 -4.31 -12.22 -5.62
CA SER A 81 -2.88 -12.52 -5.63
C SER A 81 -2.23 -12.44 -7.02
N ALA A 82 -3.03 -12.43 -8.08
CA ALA A 82 -2.56 -12.19 -9.45
C ALA A 82 -2.48 -10.70 -9.80
N THR A 83 -3.00 -9.80 -8.95
CA THR A 83 -2.99 -8.37 -9.21
C THR A 83 -1.63 -7.77 -8.87
N THR A 84 -1.15 -6.88 -9.73
CA THR A 84 0.01 -6.01 -9.45
C THR A 84 -0.50 -4.61 -9.16
N LEU A 85 -0.19 -4.09 -7.97
CA LEU A 85 -0.53 -2.72 -7.59
C LEU A 85 0.61 -1.80 -8.00
N ARG A 86 0.32 -0.84 -8.86
CA ARG A 86 1.20 0.30 -9.07
C ARG A 86 1.07 1.27 -7.89
N ILE A 87 2.20 1.55 -7.25
CA ILE A 87 2.37 2.55 -6.20
C ILE A 87 3.09 3.73 -6.84
N ASP A 88 2.37 4.84 -6.99
CA ASP A 88 2.94 6.09 -7.46
C ASP A 88 3.21 7.00 -6.26
N LEU A 89 4.49 7.33 -6.06
CA LEU A 89 4.97 8.18 -4.97
C LEU A 89 5.41 9.53 -5.55
N PRO A 90 4.70 10.62 -5.26
CA PRO A 90 5.20 11.95 -5.59
C PRO A 90 6.43 12.30 -4.74
N ALA A 91 7.16 13.34 -5.14
CA ALA A 91 8.27 13.88 -4.35
C ALA A 91 7.79 14.28 -2.95
N ARG A 92 8.48 13.80 -1.91
CA ARG A 92 8.16 13.93 -0.48
C ARG A 92 6.81 13.36 -0.07
N GLY A 93 6.23 12.50 -0.91
CA GLY A 93 4.93 11.90 -0.69
C GLY A 93 4.99 10.56 0.03
N GLY A 94 3.83 10.13 0.51
CA GLY A 94 3.60 8.78 0.98
C GLY A 94 2.41 8.14 0.29
N GLN A 95 2.39 6.81 0.27
CA GLN A 95 1.20 6.05 -0.08
C GLN A 95 1.02 4.92 0.92
N ALA A 96 -0.19 4.79 1.47
CA ALA A 96 -0.55 3.67 2.32
C ALA A 96 -1.64 2.84 1.63
N ILE A 97 -1.56 1.54 1.72
CA ILE A 97 -2.53 0.62 1.13
C ILE A 97 -2.94 -0.38 2.18
N ARG A 98 -4.23 -0.50 2.45
CA ARG A 98 -4.78 -1.56 3.29
C ARG A 98 -5.53 -2.54 2.42
N ILE A 99 -5.14 -3.81 2.46
CA ILE A 99 -5.79 -4.90 1.77
C ILE A 99 -6.49 -5.76 2.83
N ALA A 100 -7.81 -5.75 2.80
CA ALA A 100 -8.63 -6.53 3.71
C ALA A 100 -9.58 -7.43 2.91
N PRO A 101 -9.92 -8.63 3.40
CA PRO A 101 -11.02 -9.39 2.81
C PRO A 101 -12.31 -8.57 2.92
N ASP A 102 -13.20 -8.66 1.92
CA ASP A 102 -14.53 -8.11 2.06
C ASP A 102 -15.24 -8.84 3.20
N ALA A 103 -15.57 -8.10 4.26
CA ALA A 103 -16.32 -8.64 5.38
C ALA A 103 -17.71 -9.02 4.86
N LYS A 104 -18.03 -10.31 4.91
CA LYS A 104 -19.37 -10.84 4.64
C LYS A 104 -20.29 -10.57 5.83
#